data_AF-A0A349CK85-F1
#
_entry.id   AF-A0A349CK85-F1
#
_cell.length_a   1.000
_cell.length_b   1.000
_cell.length_c   1.000
_cell.angle_alpha   90.00
_cell.angle_beta   90.00
_cell.angle_gamma   90.00
#
_symmetry.space_group_name_H-M   'P 1'
#
loop_
_entity.id
_entity.type
_entity.pdbx_description
1 polymer ?
#
loop_
_entity_poly.entity_id
_entity_poly.type
_entity_poly.pdbx_seq_one_letter_code
_entity_poly.pdbx_strand_id
1 'polypeptide(L)'
;MARTASFTDEEIMKARQLREQATTAKDLRKALSVLLVTEAGLDADKTSDILGISERTVFRNRGSVRNQDEGKQNTWGGRRHYRMTVEEEQEFLRNWE
;
A
#
# COMPACT_ATOMS: atom_id res chain seq x y z
N MET A 1 17.35 -16.04 13.43
CA MET A 1 17.44 -14.61 13.81
C MET A 1 16.61 -13.82 12.82
N ALA A 2 15.70 -12.96 13.28
CA ALA A 2 14.94 -12.08 12.39
C ALA A 2 15.92 -11.13 11.68
N ARG A 3 15.82 -10.98 10.36
CA ARG A 3 16.66 -10.02 9.63
C ARG A 3 16.35 -8.61 10.14
N THR A 4 17.39 -7.84 10.43
CA THR A 4 17.27 -6.40 10.67
C THR A 4 16.68 -5.74 9.41
N ALA A 5 15.65 -4.94 9.59
CA ALA A 5 15.05 -4.19 8.49
C ALA A 5 16.06 -3.16 7.98
N SER A 6 16.43 -3.25 6.71
CA SER A 6 17.26 -2.25 6.02
C SER A 6 16.36 -1.19 5.39
N PHE A 7 16.68 0.08 5.61
CA PHE A 7 16.00 1.21 4.99
C PHE A 7 17.00 1.98 4.13
N THR A 8 16.56 2.47 2.99
CA THR A 8 17.38 3.38 2.16
C THR A 8 17.09 4.83 2.54
N ASP A 9 18.06 5.72 2.32
CA ASP A 9 17.88 7.16 2.56
C ASP A 9 16.72 7.73 1.72
N GLU A 10 16.50 7.18 0.51
CA GLU A 10 15.37 7.52 -0.34
C GLU A 10 14.02 7.18 0.29
N GLU A 11 13.89 6.01 0.93
CA GLU A 11 12.67 5.61 1.64
C GLU A 11 12.37 6.55 2.82
N ILE A 12 13.41 6.97 3.55
CA ILE A 12 13.29 7.91 4.66
C ILE A 12 12.85 9.28 4.15
N MET A 13 13.45 9.76 3.06
CA MET A 13 13.04 11.02 2.43
C MET A 13 11.58 10.99 1.95
N LYS A 14 11.16 9.91 1.29
CA LYS A 14 9.76 9.73 0.87
C LYS A 14 8.82 9.74 2.07
N ALA A 15 9.19 9.08 3.17
CA ALA A 15 8.40 9.10 4.40
C ALA A 15 8.29 10.51 5.01
N ARG A 16 9.37 11.30 5.01
CA ARG A 16 9.35 12.71 5.47
C ARG A 16 8.44 13.57 4.60
N GLN A 17 8.57 13.45 3.28
CA GLN A 17 7.71 14.17 2.34
C GLN A 17 6.24 13.78 2.52
N LEU A 18 5.94 12.47 2.68
CA LEU A 18 4.59 11.99 2.93
C LEU A 18 4.02 12.53 4.25
N ARG A 19 4.83 12.65 5.32
CA ARG A 19 4.44 13.27 6.59
C ARG A 19 4.06 14.74 6.39
N GLU A 20 4.87 15.49 5.65
CA GLU A 20 4.65 16.93 5.42
C GLU A 20 3.44 17.21 4.53
N GLN A 21 3.18 16.32 3.57
CA GLN A 21 2.04 16.42 2.65
C GLN A 21 0.79 15.70 3.15
N ALA A 22 0.84 15.08 4.33
CA ALA A 22 -0.26 14.27 4.86
C ALA A 22 -1.47 15.15 5.18
N THR A 23 -2.57 14.90 4.47
CA THR A 23 -3.88 15.51 4.76
C THR A 23 -4.77 14.58 5.57
N THR A 24 -4.48 13.28 5.61
CA THR A 24 -5.26 12.29 6.36
C THR A 24 -4.43 11.61 7.44
N ALA A 25 -5.10 11.18 8.52
CA ALA A 25 -4.48 10.39 9.57
C ALA A 25 -3.89 9.06 9.04
N LYS A 26 -4.44 8.53 7.94
CA LYS A 26 -3.92 7.32 7.30
C LYS A 26 -2.56 7.57 6.65
N ASP A 27 -2.40 8.69 5.95
CA ASP A 27 -1.14 9.07 5.31
C ASP A 27 -0.07 9.37 6.36
N LEU A 28 -0.46 10.06 7.43
CA LEU A 28 0.44 10.32 8.55
C LEU A 28 0.91 9.02 9.22
N ARG A 29 0.00 8.09 9.53
CA ARG A 29 0.36 6.77 10.08
C ARG A 29 1.26 5.99 9.13
N LYS A 30 1.04 6.10 7.82
CA LYS A 30 1.87 5.45 6.81
C LYS A 30 3.30 6.00 6.83
N ALA A 31 3.47 7.32 6.88
CA ALA A 31 4.78 7.95 7.02
C ALA A 31 5.48 7.54 8.33
N LEU A 32 4.76 7.62 9.45
CA LEU A 32 5.29 7.28 10.77
C LEU A 32 5.67 5.79 10.91
N SER A 33 5.04 4.89 10.15
CA SER A 33 5.40 3.46 10.13
C SER A 33 6.85 3.23 9.67
N VAL A 34 7.45 4.18 8.95
CA VAL A 34 8.86 4.19 8.55
C VAL A 34 9.68 5.02 9.54
N LEU A 35 9.30 6.28 9.77
CA LEU A 35 10.11 7.24 10.52
C LEU A 35 10.34 6.83 11.99
N LEU A 36 9.34 6.23 12.65
CA LEU A 36 9.48 5.78 14.03
C LEU A 36 10.54 4.67 14.18
N VAL A 37 10.82 3.94 13.11
CA VAL A 37 11.76 2.82 13.14
C VAL A 37 13.14 3.29 12.75
N THR A 38 13.23 4.17 11.77
CA THR A 38 14.50 4.68 11.25
C THR A 38 15.09 5.79 12.11
N GLU A 39 14.25 6.72 12.60
CA GLU A 39 14.71 7.91 13.34
C GLU A 39 14.64 7.70 14.85
N ALA A 40 13.58 7.04 15.34
CA ALA A 40 13.42 6.77 16.78
C ALA A 40 13.90 5.38 17.21
N GLY A 41 14.40 4.55 16.28
CA GLY A 41 15.00 3.24 16.58
C GLY A 41 14.01 2.23 17.16
N LEU A 42 12.71 2.41 16.95
CA LEU A 42 11.68 1.52 17.46
C LEU A 42 11.58 0.24 16.62
N ASP A 43 11.20 -0.87 17.25
CA ASP A 43 10.82 -2.09 16.56
C ASP A 43 9.40 -1.98 15.96
N ALA A 44 9.03 -2.96 15.13
CA ALA A 44 7.71 -2.98 14.50
C ALA A 44 6.57 -3.12 15.52
N ASP A 45 6.81 -3.87 16.61
CA ASP A 45 5.86 -4.12 17.69
C ASP A 45 5.46 -2.81 18.39
N LYS A 46 6.44 -2.09 18.96
CA LYS A 46 6.24 -0.79 19.61
C LYS A 46 5.70 0.26 18.67
N THR A 47 6.15 0.24 17.42
CA THR A 47 5.61 1.15 16.39
C THR A 47 4.13 0.88 16.16
N SER A 48 3.71 -0.38 16.18
CA SER A 48 2.32 -0.78 15.97
C SER A 48 1.43 -0.36 17.14
N ASP A 49 1.94 -0.51 18.37
CA ASP A 49 1.28 -0.07 19.59
C ASP A 49 1.05 1.44 19.61
N ILE A 50 2.11 2.23 19.33
CA ILE A 50 2.03 3.69 19.30
C ILE A 50 1.04 4.19 18.24
N LEU A 51 1.02 3.55 17.07
CA LEU A 51 0.16 3.96 15.97
C LEU A 51 -1.28 3.43 16.08
N GLY A 52 -1.53 2.51 17.01
CA GLY A 52 -2.82 1.83 17.19
C GLY A 52 -3.22 0.98 15.98
N ILE A 53 -2.25 0.32 15.33
CA ILE A 53 -2.46 -0.52 14.15
C ILE A 53 -1.79 -1.88 14.35
N SER A 54 -2.20 -2.89 13.60
CA SER A 54 -1.50 -4.19 13.64
C SER A 54 -0.05 -4.08 13.13
N GLU A 55 0.85 -4.88 13.68
CA GLU A 55 2.23 -5.02 13.20
C GLU A 55 2.30 -5.31 11.69
N ARG A 56 1.39 -6.16 11.20
CA ARG A 56 1.23 -6.44 9.76
C ARG A 56 0.94 -5.17 8.95
N THR A 57 0.16 -4.25 9.49
CA THR A 57 -0.15 -2.97 8.85
C THR A 57 1.10 -2.07 8.80
N VAL A 58 1.95 -2.08 9.83
CA VAL A 58 3.23 -1.38 9.81
C VAL A 58 4.08 -1.84 8.63
N PHE A 59 4.24 -3.16 8.44
CA PHE A 59 5.00 -3.70 7.30
C PHE A 59 4.39 -3.35 5.95
N ARG A 60 3.05 -3.41 5.81
CA ARG A 60 2.35 -3.01 4.57
C ARG A 60 2.55 -1.53 4.26
N ASN A 61 2.50 -0.68 5.28
CA ASN A 61 2.73 0.75 5.11
C ASN A 61 4.16 1.04 4.67
N ARG A 62 5.16 0.40 5.29
CA ARG A 62 6.57 0.50 4.86
C ARG A 62 6.76 0.08 3.41
N GLY A 63 6.23 -1.08 3.02
CA GLY A 63 6.28 -1.54 1.62
C GLY A 63 5.60 -0.57 0.66
N SER A 64 4.50 0.06 1.08
CA SER A 64 3.80 1.06 0.28
C SER A 64 4.52 2.42 0.20
N VAL A 65 5.42 2.76 1.13
CA VAL A 65 6.31 3.93 1.01
C VAL A 65 7.47 3.61 0.05
N ARG A 66 8.05 2.42 0.17
CA ARG A 66 9.09 1.95 -0.74
C ARG A 66 8.64 1.95 -2.20
N ASN A 67 7.46 1.39 -2.46
CA ASN A 67 6.90 1.25 -3.81
C ASN A 67 6.00 2.43 -4.23
N GLN A 68 6.11 3.60 -3.57
CA GLN A 68 5.21 4.73 -3.79
C GLN A 68 5.26 5.27 -5.23
N ASP A 69 6.41 5.15 -5.90
CA ASP A 69 6.61 5.61 -7.28
C ASP A 69 6.53 4.46 -8.31
N GLU A 70 6.41 3.21 -7.85
CA GLU A 70 6.09 2.12 -8.75
C GLU A 70 4.65 2.35 -9.23
N GLY A 71 4.50 2.56 -10.54
CA GLY A 71 3.19 2.81 -11.15
C GLY A 71 2.15 1.78 -10.69
N LYS A 72 0.87 2.19 -10.67
CA LYS A 72 -0.25 1.34 -10.23
C LYS A 72 -0.06 -0.07 -10.80
N GLN A 73 0.22 -1.03 -9.91
CA GLN A 73 0.30 -2.44 -10.29
C GLN A 73 -1.01 -2.78 -11.02
N ASN A 74 -0.90 -3.30 -12.24
CA ASN A 74 -2.07 -3.71 -12.99
C ASN A 74 -2.89 -4.65 -12.11
N THR A 75 -4.16 -4.33 -11.87
CA THR A 75 -5.07 -5.11 -11.03
C THR A 75 -5.47 -6.40 -11.76
N TRP A 76 -4.52 -7.31 -11.98
CA TRP A 76 -4.77 -8.65 -12.49
C TRP A 76 -5.39 -9.47 -11.35
N GLY A 77 -6.65 -9.20 -11.04
CA GLY A 77 -7.30 -9.78 -9.87
C GLY A 77 -8.42 -8.93 -9.28
N GLY A 78 -9.31 -8.43 -10.13
CA GLY A 78 -10.67 -8.08 -9.74
C GLY A 78 -11.56 -8.74 -10.77
N ARG A 79 -12.64 -9.41 -10.34
CA ARG A 79 -13.62 -10.09 -11.21
C ARG A 79 -13.73 -9.30 -12.50
N ARG A 80 -13.11 -9.83 -13.56
CA ARG A 80 -13.13 -9.22 -14.89
C ARG A 80 -14.57 -8.84 -15.14
N HIS A 81 -14.82 -7.63 -15.62
CA HIS A 81 -16.14 -7.15 -16.01
C HIS A 81 -16.79 -8.19 -16.93
N TYR A 82 -17.44 -9.18 -16.32
CA TYR A 82 -18.10 -10.30 -16.98
C TYR A 82 -19.58 -9.94 -17.00
N ARG A 83 -19.85 -8.79 -17.62
CA ARG A 83 -21.18 -8.39 -18.01
C ARG A 83 -21.00 -7.98 -19.46
N MET A 84 -21.42 -8.90 -20.32
CA MET A 84 -21.63 -8.65 -21.73
C MET A 84 -22.54 -7.41 -21.86
N THR A 85 -22.25 -6.51 -22.79
CA THR A 85 -23.23 -5.47 -23.11
C THR A 85 -24.47 -6.12 -23.73
N VAL A 86 -25.61 -5.43 -23.72
CA VAL A 86 -26.84 -5.95 -24.36
C VAL A 86 -26.60 -6.25 -25.85
N GLU A 87 -25.73 -5.48 -26.49
CA GLU A 87 -25.34 -5.65 -27.90
C GLU A 87 -24.52 -6.92 -28.12
N GLU A 88 -23.53 -7.17 -27.27
CA GLU A 88 -22.71 -8.40 -27.30
C GLU A 88 -23.56 -9.64 -26.98
N GLU A 89 -24.58 -9.52 -26.12
CA GLU A 89 -25.51 -10.61 -25.78
C GLU A 89 -26.41 -10.96 -26.96
N GLN A 90 -26.97 -9.95 -27.63
CA GLN A 90 -27.76 -10.16 -28.85
C GLN A 90 -26.91 -10.78 -29.96
N GLU A 91 -25.66 -10.36 -30.13
CA GLU A 91 -24.77 -10.96 -31.12
C GLU A 91 -24.46 -12.43 -30.82
N PHE A 92 -24.24 -12.77 -29.56
CA PHE A 92 -24.04 -14.16 -29.14
C PHE A 92 -25.27 -15.03 -29.42
N LEU A 93 -26.47 -14.54 -29.11
CA LEU A 93 -27.72 -15.28 -29.26
C LEU A 93 -28.13 -15.51 -30.73
N ARG A 94 -27.73 -14.62 -31.67
CA ARG A 94 -28.03 -14.77 -33.11
C ARG A 94 -27.52 -16.07 -33.73
N ASN A 95 -26.49 -16.71 -33.17
CA ASN A 95 -25.96 -17.96 -33.69
C ASN A 95 -26.74 -19.21 -33.23
N TRP A 96 -27.74 -19.03 -32.36
CA TRP A 96 -28.55 -20.11 -31.78
C TRP A 96 -30.06 -19.96 -32.06
N GLU A 97 -30.46 -18.95 -32.83
CA GLU A 97 -31.77 -18.85 -33.49
C GLU A 97 -31.71 -19.40 -34.92
#